data_AF-A0AA95H8H6-F1
#
_entry.id   AF-A0AA95H8H6-F1
#
_cell.length_a   1.000
_cell.length_b   1.000
_cell.length_c   1.000
_cell.angle_alpha   90.00
_cell.angle_beta   90.00
_cell.angle_gamma   90.00
#
_symmetry.space_group_name_H-M   'P 1'
#
loop_
_entity.id
_entity.type
_entity.pdbx_description
1 polymer ?
#
loop_
_entity_poly.entity_id
_entity_poly.type
_entity_poly.pdbx_seq_one_letter_code
_entity_poly.pdbx_strand_id
1 'polypeptide(L)'
;MLRIVRPRLVTAICITTLLTASGCVSIQRDAPAPAPHNYAQAQIQGFEHIRFWGDETPPYLNEMIAHQQRALAANPAFNERIDVLALSGGGADGAYGAGFMKGWTDRGDRPEFFMVTGISTGALMAPFVFLGSDYDDVLRRFYTQTQTRQIATPRIFKGIFGGDAFASTVPLEHLLNEVVTPEVVARIAAESRKGRLLFIGTTNIDAQRPMIWDIGRIAESGNPYSAQLIQHIMLASASVPGGFPPARFTVTIDGKTAQEAHVDGGITQQIFVYPPGLHLSDLVEHIGSVPQKNFWLVRNTKLNPEYEAVKLTVPAIGTRSVQTLIKYQGLANLYTIEGVARRDDFKIHLTTVPASFNMRSKKVFDPKYMSALYNLGYKTVLSDSQWHSDNPQTELTLHSLYR
;
A
#
# COMPACT_ATOMS: atom_id res chain seq x y z
N MET A 1 -1.34 -48.12 55.08
CA MET A 1 -0.53 -47.07 54.41
C MET A 1 -0.66 -47.26 52.90
N LEU A 2 -1.54 -46.49 52.25
CA LEU A 2 -1.61 -46.22 50.80
C LEU A 2 -2.95 -45.49 50.58
N ARG A 3 -2.91 -44.16 50.66
CA ARG A 3 -4.08 -43.32 50.40
C ARG A 3 -4.25 -43.24 48.88
N ILE A 4 -5.30 -43.88 48.39
CA ILE A 4 -5.77 -43.79 47.01
C ILE A 4 -6.02 -42.31 46.70
N VAL A 5 -5.16 -41.72 45.86
CA VAL A 5 -5.34 -40.37 45.34
C VAL A 5 -6.56 -40.40 44.42
N ARG A 6 -7.61 -39.64 44.79
CA ARG A 6 -8.86 -39.56 44.03
C ARG A 6 -8.57 -39.06 42.60
N PRO A 7 -9.07 -39.74 41.54
CA PRO A 7 -8.79 -39.36 40.15
C PRO A 7 -9.21 -37.92 39.81
N ARG A 8 -10.19 -37.36 40.53
CA ARG A 8 -10.65 -35.97 40.36
C ARG A 8 -9.60 -34.91 40.73
N LEU A 9 -8.65 -35.21 41.63
CA LEU A 9 -7.62 -34.23 42.02
C LEU A 9 -6.51 -34.15 40.96
N VAL A 10 -6.18 -35.27 40.31
CA VAL A 10 -5.20 -35.32 39.22
C VAL A 10 -5.73 -34.63 37.96
N THR A 11 -7.03 -34.79 37.65
CA THR A 11 -7.68 -34.08 36.54
C THR A 11 -7.76 -32.58 36.78
N ALA A 12 -8.06 -32.13 38.00
CA ALA A 12 -8.09 -30.72 38.36
C ALA A 12 -6.70 -30.08 38.23
N ILE A 13 -5.64 -30.75 38.72
CA ILE A 13 -4.27 -30.24 38.63
C ILE A 13 -3.80 -30.17 37.16
N CYS A 14 -4.17 -31.13 36.31
CA CYS A 14 -3.85 -31.08 34.87
C CYS A 14 -4.59 -29.94 34.15
N ILE A 15 -5.84 -29.63 34.50
CA ILE A 15 -6.59 -28.52 33.88
C ILE A 15 -6.02 -27.16 34.30
N THR A 16 -5.60 -27.00 35.56
CA THR A 16 -5.00 -25.74 36.02
C THR A 16 -3.59 -25.51 35.48
N THR A 17 -2.81 -26.57 35.22
CA THR A 17 -1.50 -26.45 34.55
C THR A 17 -1.61 -26.25 33.03
N LEU A 18 -2.67 -26.73 32.39
CA LEU A 18 -2.96 -26.41 30.98
C LEU A 18 -3.45 -24.98 30.78
N LEU A 19 -4.12 -24.37 31.76
CA LEU A 19 -4.59 -22.99 31.69
C LEU A 19 -3.46 -21.96 31.91
N THR A 20 -2.46 -22.26 32.74
CA THR A 20 -1.29 -21.39 32.95
C THR A 20 -0.21 -21.52 31.85
N ALA A 21 -0.29 -22.58 31.02
CA ALA A 21 0.52 -22.75 29.82
C ALA A 21 -0.13 -22.17 28.55
N SER A 22 -1.17 -21.33 28.69
CA SER A 22 -1.65 -20.46 27.62
C SER A 22 -0.67 -19.30 27.44
N GLY A 23 0.59 -19.62 27.15
CA GLY A 23 1.54 -18.64 26.65
C GLY A 23 0.93 -18.07 25.37
N CYS A 24 0.55 -16.79 25.40
CA CYS A 24 0.30 -16.05 24.18
C CYS A 24 1.54 -16.25 23.30
N VAL A 25 1.41 -17.01 22.22
CA VAL A 25 2.45 -17.10 21.20
C VAL A 25 2.52 -15.71 20.59
N SER A 26 3.31 -14.84 21.19
CA SER A 26 3.58 -13.51 20.67
C SER A 26 4.56 -13.66 19.51
N ILE A 27 4.36 -12.88 18.46
CA ILE A 27 5.38 -12.72 17.44
C ILE A 27 6.55 -12.03 18.12
N GLN A 28 7.63 -12.78 18.35
CA GLN A 28 8.82 -12.26 19.01
C GLN A 28 9.58 -11.33 18.06
N ARG A 29 10.07 -10.21 18.59
CA ARG A 29 11.03 -9.35 17.89
C ARG A 29 12.45 -9.87 18.09
N ASP A 30 13.30 -9.65 17.10
CA ASP A 30 14.72 -9.97 17.18
C ASP A 30 15.52 -8.88 17.93
N ALA A 31 14.97 -7.66 18.01
CA ALA A 31 15.51 -6.51 18.73
C ALA A 31 14.36 -5.65 19.31
N PRO A 32 14.58 -4.83 20.36
CA PRO A 32 13.52 -3.98 20.90
C PRO A 32 12.98 -2.98 19.86
N ALA A 33 11.74 -2.53 20.03
CA ALA A 33 11.25 -1.40 19.26
C ALA A 33 12.01 -0.11 19.62
N PRO A 34 12.11 0.85 18.70
CA PRO A 34 12.57 2.19 19.02
C PRO A 34 11.79 2.80 20.19
N ALA A 35 12.48 3.56 21.04
CA ALA A 35 11.82 4.38 22.05
C ALA A 35 11.03 5.51 21.36
N PRO A 36 9.90 5.99 21.93
CA PRO A 36 9.05 6.99 21.29
C PRO A 36 9.78 8.24 20.77
N HIS A 37 10.79 8.73 21.49
CA HIS A 37 11.57 9.92 21.13
C HIS A 37 12.64 9.67 20.07
N ASN A 38 12.92 8.41 19.71
CA ASN A 38 14.01 8.03 18.81
C ASN A 38 13.54 7.54 17.43
N TYR A 39 12.23 7.44 17.20
CA TYR A 39 11.68 7.00 15.91
C TYR A 39 12.14 7.87 14.73
N ALA A 40 12.29 9.18 14.94
CA ALA A 40 12.77 10.09 13.91
C ALA A 40 14.26 9.88 13.53
N GLN A 41 15.04 9.24 14.40
CA GLN A 41 16.47 8.97 14.19
C GLN A 41 16.71 7.58 13.60
N ALA A 42 15.69 6.74 13.50
CA ALA A 42 15.81 5.37 13.05
C ALA A 42 16.10 5.30 11.54
N GLN A 43 17.25 4.71 11.20
CA GLN A 43 17.71 4.56 9.81
C GLN A 43 17.84 3.09 9.42
N ILE A 44 17.54 2.77 8.17
CA ILE A 44 17.90 1.47 7.60
C ILE A 44 19.39 1.51 7.27
N GLN A 45 20.14 0.50 7.71
CA GLN A 45 21.58 0.47 7.53
C GLN A 45 21.97 0.63 6.04
N GLY A 46 22.85 1.60 5.75
CA GLY A 46 23.34 1.87 4.39
C GLY A 46 22.38 2.70 3.53
N PHE A 47 21.32 3.27 4.11
CA PHE A 47 20.41 4.18 3.44
C PHE A 47 20.17 5.44 4.29
N GLU A 48 20.17 6.59 3.63
CA GLU A 48 19.89 7.88 4.26
C GLU A 48 18.71 8.54 3.54
N HIS A 49 17.84 9.21 4.30
CA HIS A 49 16.75 10.02 3.75
C HIS A 49 15.83 9.29 2.74
N ILE A 50 15.56 8.00 2.99
CA ILE A 50 14.72 7.15 2.12
C ILE A 50 13.25 7.05 2.56
N ARG A 51 12.87 7.70 3.67
CA ARG A 51 11.53 7.58 4.25
C ARG A 51 11.17 8.75 5.16
N PHE A 52 9.89 9.03 5.32
CA PHE A 52 9.36 10.10 6.16
C PHE A 52 7.94 9.79 6.62
N TRP A 53 7.50 10.46 7.67
CA TRP A 53 6.14 10.36 8.16
C TRP A 53 5.14 10.97 7.17
N GLY A 54 4.10 10.22 6.80
CA GLY A 54 3.11 10.66 5.81
C GLY A 54 2.14 11.72 6.33
N ASP A 55 2.21 12.05 7.61
CA ASP A 55 1.44 13.07 8.33
C ASP A 55 2.29 14.29 8.74
N GLU A 56 3.54 14.38 8.28
CA GLU A 56 4.44 15.52 8.51
C GLU A 56 5.13 15.96 7.20
N THR A 57 5.74 17.15 7.24
CA THR A 57 6.65 17.61 6.19
C THR A 57 7.94 16.77 6.23
N PRO A 58 8.47 16.31 5.07
CA PRO A 58 9.70 15.52 5.06
C PRO A 58 10.87 16.25 5.75
N PRO A 59 11.63 15.59 6.64
CA PRO A 59 12.73 16.23 7.37
C PRO A 59 13.89 16.66 6.47
N TYR A 60 14.00 16.03 5.30
CA TYR A 60 15.01 16.33 4.28
C TYR A 60 14.43 17.11 3.08
N LEU A 61 13.37 17.90 3.31
CA LEU A 61 12.68 18.65 2.26
C LEU A 61 13.63 19.46 1.37
N ASN A 62 14.60 20.17 1.95
CA ASN A 62 15.57 20.97 1.19
C ASN A 62 16.37 20.12 0.18
N GLU A 63 16.70 18.88 0.53
CA GLU A 63 17.37 17.97 -0.42
C GLU A 63 16.42 17.51 -1.53
N MET A 64 15.14 17.26 -1.21
CA MET A 64 14.13 16.92 -2.22
C MET A 64 13.96 18.07 -3.21
N ILE A 65 13.87 19.30 -2.70
CA ILE A 65 13.75 20.51 -3.51
C ILE A 65 14.98 20.64 -4.41
N ALA A 66 16.19 20.57 -3.85
CA ALA A 66 17.42 20.70 -4.63
C ALA A 66 17.57 19.58 -5.68
N HIS A 67 17.15 18.35 -5.35
CA HIS A 67 17.11 17.25 -6.31
C HIS A 67 16.13 17.56 -7.45
N GLN A 68 14.92 18.00 -7.11
CA GLN A 68 13.87 18.28 -8.09
C GLN A 68 14.21 19.46 -8.99
N GLN A 69 14.75 20.55 -8.45
CA GLN A 69 15.19 21.69 -9.25
C GLN A 69 16.22 21.28 -10.32
N ARG A 70 17.20 20.44 -9.97
CA ARG A 70 18.19 19.93 -10.94
C ARG A 70 17.55 19.06 -12.01
N ALA A 71 16.62 18.19 -11.60
CA ALA A 71 15.98 17.27 -12.51
C ALA A 71 15.00 17.95 -13.47
N LEU A 72 14.20 18.91 -12.97
CA LEU A 72 13.27 19.72 -13.76
C LEU A 72 14.02 20.62 -14.75
N ALA A 73 15.17 21.18 -14.36
CA ALA A 73 16.03 21.92 -15.29
C ALA A 73 16.52 21.04 -16.46
N ALA A 74 16.68 19.73 -16.23
CA ALA A 74 17.10 18.76 -17.25
C ALA A 74 15.93 18.13 -18.03
N ASN A 75 14.69 18.29 -17.58
CA ASN A 75 13.49 17.71 -18.20
C ASN A 75 12.36 18.75 -18.33
N PRO A 76 12.28 19.47 -19.46
CA PRO A 76 11.29 20.52 -19.65
C PRO A 76 9.86 20.00 -19.81
N ALA A 77 9.63 18.69 -19.95
CA ALA A 77 8.29 18.13 -20.11
C ALA A 77 7.36 18.46 -18.92
N PHE A 78 7.92 18.57 -17.71
CA PHE A 78 7.17 18.93 -16.52
C PHE A 78 6.81 20.42 -16.43
N ASN A 79 7.33 21.25 -17.34
CA ASN A 79 6.95 22.66 -17.42
C ASN A 79 5.52 22.86 -17.93
N GLU A 80 5.01 21.90 -18.70
CA GLU A 80 3.67 21.95 -19.28
C GLU A 80 2.62 21.31 -18.37
N ARG A 81 2.98 20.18 -17.73
CA ARG A 81 2.05 19.38 -16.93
C ARG A 81 2.72 18.63 -15.78
N ILE A 82 2.01 18.56 -14.66
CA ILE A 82 2.35 17.75 -13.49
C ILE A 82 1.20 16.79 -13.24
N ASP A 83 1.44 15.52 -13.55
CA ASP A 83 0.48 14.43 -13.33
C ASP A 83 0.95 13.55 -12.17
N VAL A 84 0.16 13.55 -11.10
CA VAL A 84 0.36 12.68 -9.94
C VAL A 84 -0.66 11.55 -10.01
N LEU A 85 -0.18 10.31 -10.08
CA LEU A 85 -1.00 9.11 -10.01
C LEU A 85 -0.97 8.52 -8.61
N ALA A 86 -2.15 8.28 -8.05
CA ALA A 86 -2.29 7.57 -6.78
C ALA A 86 -3.04 6.24 -6.97
N LEU A 87 -2.41 5.15 -6.55
CA LEU A 87 -2.95 3.80 -6.65
C LEU A 87 -3.36 3.30 -5.26
N SER A 88 -4.66 3.05 -5.07
CA SER A 88 -5.18 2.70 -3.75
C SER A 88 -4.91 1.24 -3.35
N GLY A 89 -5.11 0.95 -2.06
CA GLY A 89 -5.29 -0.41 -1.57
C GLY A 89 -6.57 -1.07 -2.12
N GLY A 90 -6.74 -2.38 -1.87
CA GLY A 90 -7.90 -3.14 -2.35
C GLY A 90 -7.71 -4.66 -2.51
N GLY A 91 -6.52 -5.19 -2.22
CA GLY A 91 -6.25 -6.63 -2.37
C GLY A 91 -6.50 -7.12 -3.81
N ALA A 92 -7.29 -8.17 -3.97
CA ALA A 92 -7.64 -8.73 -5.28
C ALA A 92 -8.37 -7.74 -6.20
N ASP A 93 -9.01 -6.70 -5.63
CA ASP A 93 -9.68 -5.69 -6.44
C ASP A 93 -8.70 -4.81 -7.24
N GLY A 94 -7.40 -4.84 -6.89
CA GLY A 94 -6.32 -4.23 -7.66
C GLY A 94 -6.26 -4.65 -9.13
N ALA A 95 -6.89 -5.77 -9.48
CA ALA A 95 -7.06 -6.19 -10.86
C ALA A 95 -7.78 -5.15 -11.72
N TYR A 96 -8.72 -4.39 -11.14
CA TYR A 96 -9.36 -3.26 -11.80
C TYR A 96 -8.34 -2.21 -12.24
N GLY A 97 -7.51 -1.73 -11.32
CA GLY A 97 -6.48 -0.75 -11.63
C GLY A 97 -5.48 -1.27 -12.66
N ALA A 98 -5.06 -2.53 -12.57
CA ALA A 98 -4.16 -3.13 -13.55
C ALA A 98 -4.77 -3.16 -14.97
N GLY A 99 -6.05 -3.48 -15.08
CA GLY A 99 -6.78 -3.43 -16.34
C GLY A 99 -6.92 -2.00 -16.87
N PHE A 100 -7.24 -1.06 -15.99
CA PHE A 100 -7.33 0.37 -16.30
C PHE A 100 -6.01 0.90 -16.86
N MET A 101 -4.88 0.61 -16.21
CA MET A 101 -3.58 1.08 -16.68
C MET A 101 -3.22 0.53 -18.08
N LYS A 102 -3.51 -0.75 -18.35
CA LYS A 102 -3.31 -1.34 -19.68
C LYS A 102 -4.21 -0.70 -20.73
N GLY A 103 -5.49 -0.51 -20.41
CA GLY A 103 -6.43 0.13 -21.34
C GLY A 103 -6.01 1.57 -21.65
N TRP A 104 -5.48 2.30 -20.68
CA TRP A 104 -4.99 3.66 -20.87
C TRP A 104 -3.76 3.70 -21.78
N THR A 105 -2.85 2.74 -21.61
CA THR A 105 -1.74 2.54 -22.54
C THR A 105 -2.26 2.32 -23.96
N ASP A 106 -3.24 1.44 -24.16
CA ASP A 106 -3.79 1.14 -25.49
C ASP A 106 -4.58 2.28 -26.11
N ARG A 107 -5.13 3.16 -25.27
CA ARG A 107 -5.74 4.43 -25.70
C ARG A 107 -4.71 5.41 -26.28
N GLY A 108 -3.43 5.24 -25.93
CA GLY A 108 -2.31 5.98 -26.50
C GLY A 108 -2.04 7.34 -25.86
N ASP A 109 -2.77 7.72 -24.81
CA ASP A 109 -2.70 9.02 -24.15
C ASP A 109 -2.41 8.93 -22.64
N ARG A 110 -1.87 7.80 -22.17
CA ARG A 110 -1.40 7.63 -20.79
C ARG A 110 -0.23 8.59 -20.53
N PRO A 111 -0.33 9.49 -19.52
CA PRO A 111 0.76 10.39 -19.20
C PRO A 111 2.00 9.65 -18.71
N GLU A 112 3.15 10.28 -18.93
CA GLU A 112 4.29 10.07 -18.05
C GLU A 112 4.02 10.81 -16.74
N PHE A 113 3.89 10.06 -15.65
CA PHE A 113 3.56 10.64 -14.36
C PHE A 113 4.80 11.27 -13.72
N PHE A 114 4.64 12.51 -13.24
CA PHE A 114 5.62 13.20 -12.39
C PHE A 114 5.79 12.46 -11.06
N MET A 115 4.69 11.95 -10.50
CA MET A 115 4.71 11.19 -9.26
C MET A 115 3.76 10.00 -9.35
N VAL A 116 4.20 8.84 -8.85
CA VAL A 116 3.36 7.66 -8.66
C VAL A 116 3.41 7.25 -7.20
N THR A 117 2.24 7.05 -6.60
CA THR A 117 2.12 6.55 -5.23
C THR A 117 1.35 5.24 -5.17
N GLY A 118 1.67 4.41 -4.17
CA GLY A 118 1.02 3.12 -3.98
C GLY A 118 0.82 2.74 -2.52
N ILE A 119 -0.36 2.19 -2.22
CA ILE A 119 -0.69 1.54 -0.95
C ILE A 119 -1.15 0.11 -1.23
N SER A 120 -0.66 -0.87 -0.48
CA SER A 120 -1.14 -2.26 -0.55
C SER A 120 -1.07 -2.80 -1.97
N THR A 121 -2.17 -3.27 -2.55
CA THR A 121 -2.19 -3.64 -3.97
C THR A 121 -1.65 -2.54 -4.90
N GLY A 122 -1.88 -1.27 -4.58
CA GLY A 122 -1.29 -0.15 -5.32
C GLY A 122 0.23 -0.08 -5.19
N ALA A 123 0.80 -0.45 -4.05
CA ALA A 123 2.26 -0.56 -3.88
C ALA A 123 2.86 -1.70 -4.73
N LEU A 124 2.09 -2.77 -4.97
CA LEU A 124 2.48 -3.86 -5.86
C LEU A 124 2.43 -3.46 -7.35
N MET A 125 1.66 -2.41 -7.68
CA MET A 125 1.53 -1.88 -9.04
C MET A 125 2.48 -0.71 -9.32
N ALA A 126 2.70 0.16 -8.33
CA ALA A 126 3.31 1.47 -8.49
C ALA A 126 4.68 1.44 -9.19
N PRO A 127 5.64 0.57 -8.84
CA PRO A 127 6.94 0.53 -9.54
C PRO A 127 6.79 0.22 -11.04
N PHE A 128 5.91 -0.70 -11.40
CA PHE A 128 5.68 -1.09 -12.79
C PHE A 128 4.94 0.00 -13.57
N VAL A 129 3.94 0.62 -12.94
CA VAL A 129 3.21 1.74 -13.52
C VAL A 129 4.10 2.96 -13.74
N PHE A 130 5.03 3.19 -12.81
CA PHE A 130 6.05 4.23 -12.90
C PHE A 130 7.01 3.97 -14.06
N LEU A 131 7.45 2.73 -14.28
CA LEU A 131 8.33 2.39 -15.41
C LEU A 131 7.62 2.41 -16.78
N GLY A 132 6.30 2.36 -16.81
CA GLY A 132 5.50 2.56 -18.03
C GLY A 132 4.96 1.28 -18.66
N SER A 133 4.57 1.37 -19.94
CA SER A 133 3.77 0.36 -20.66
C SER A 133 4.44 -1.00 -20.80
N ASP A 134 5.78 -1.05 -20.82
CA ASP A 134 6.55 -2.30 -20.94
C ASP A 134 6.26 -3.28 -19.81
N TYR A 135 5.73 -2.78 -18.68
CA TYR A 135 5.40 -3.57 -17.51
C TYR A 135 3.91 -3.89 -17.36
N ASP A 136 3.04 -3.45 -18.27
CA ASP A 136 1.61 -3.73 -18.16
C ASP A 136 1.31 -5.24 -18.23
N ASP A 137 2.13 -6.01 -18.94
CA ASP A 137 2.01 -7.47 -18.98
C ASP A 137 2.41 -8.14 -17.66
N VAL A 138 3.35 -7.56 -16.91
CA VAL A 138 3.68 -8.01 -15.55
C VAL A 138 2.45 -7.84 -14.66
N LEU A 139 1.79 -6.68 -14.72
CA LEU A 139 0.56 -6.40 -13.99
C LEU A 139 -0.57 -7.36 -14.40
N ARG A 140 -0.77 -7.56 -15.70
CA ARG A 140 -1.79 -8.49 -16.21
C ARG A 140 -1.56 -9.90 -15.67
N ARG A 141 -0.34 -10.44 -15.74
CA ARG A 141 -0.02 -11.78 -15.21
C ARG A 141 -0.28 -11.84 -13.70
N PHE A 142 0.23 -10.88 -12.96
CA PHE A 142 0.05 -10.80 -11.51
C PHE A 142 -1.44 -10.84 -11.11
N TYR A 143 -2.28 -10.04 -11.76
CA TYR A 143 -3.68 -9.91 -11.37
C TYR A 143 -4.64 -10.91 -12.04
N THR A 144 -4.28 -11.53 -13.16
CA THR A 144 -5.22 -12.45 -13.87
C THR A 144 -4.82 -13.91 -13.79
N GLN A 145 -3.55 -14.22 -13.54
CA GLN A 145 -3.01 -15.59 -13.58
C GLN A 145 -2.61 -16.12 -12.21
N THR A 146 -2.47 -15.25 -11.21
CA THR A 146 -2.09 -15.66 -9.85
C THR A 146 -3.30 -16.17 -9.06
N GLN A 147 -3.14 -17.27 -8.35
CA GLN A 147 -4.15 -17.84 -7.44
C GLN A 147 -3.78 -17.61 -5.97
N THR A 148 -4.76 -17.76 -5.07
CA THR A 148 -4.54 -17.60 -3.61
C THR A 148 -3.29 -18.33 -3.10
N ARG A 149 -3.04 -19.57 -3.53
CA ARG A 149 -1.89 -20.38 -3.06
C ARG A 149 -0.52 -19.81 -3.45
N GLN A 150 -0.46 -18.99 -4.51
CA GLN A 150 0.76 -18.35 -5.00
C GLN A 150 1.04 -17.01 -4.30
N ILE A 151 0.10 -16.53 -3.48
CA ILE A 151 0.24 -15.27 -2.71
C ILE A 151 0.28 -15.57 -1.21
N ALA A 152 -0.54 -16.53 -0.77
CA ALA A 152 -0.73 -16.86 0.62
C ALA A 152 -0.91 -18.38 0.79
N THR A 153 -0.11 -18.99 1.65
CA THR A 153 -0.35 -20.36 2.11
C THR A 153 -0.90 -20.34 3.54
N PRO A 154 -1.99 -21.06 3.84
CA PRO A 154 -2.45 -21.19 5.22
C PRO A 154 -1.35 -21.85 6.05
N ARG A 155 -0.90 -21.21 7.14
CA ARG A 155 -0.12 -21.92 8.15
C ARG A 155 -1.10 -22.56 9.12
N ILE A 156 -0.99 -23.87 9.34
CA ILE A 156 -1.76 -24.56 10.38
C ILE A 156 -0.85 -24.63 11.61
N PHE A 157 -1.02 -23.73 12.58
CA PHE A 157 -0.50 -23.97 13.93
C PHE A 157 -1.60 -24.61 14.78
N LYS A 158 -1.42 -25.88 15.15
CA LYS A 158 -2.21 -26.52 16.22
C LYS A 158 -1.70 -26.00 17.56
N GLY A 159 -2.16 -24.82 17.98
CA GLY A 159 -1.82 -24.21 19.27
C GLY A 159 -3.07 -23.93 20.10
N ILE A 160 -3.65 -24.99 20.67
CA ILE A 160 -4.54 -25.17 21.85
C ILE A 160 -5.65 -24.13 22.21
N PHE A 161 -5.66 -22.88 21.76
CA PHE A 161 -6.78 -21.94 21.92
C PHE A 161 -7.00 -21.03 20.69
N GLY A 162 -7.50 -21.61 19.59
CA GLY A 162 -8.49 -20.96 18.71
C GLY A 162 -8.19 -19.62 18.03
N GLY A 163 -6.93 -19.24 17.82
CA GLY A 163 -6.58 -18.09 16.96
C GLY A 163 -6.33 -18.51 15.50
N ASP A 164 -6.82 -17.74 14.53
CA ASP A 164 -6.44 -17.91 13.12
C ASP A 164 -4.93 -17.67 12.98
N ALA A 165 -4.20 -18.70 12.53
CA ALA A 165 -2.79 -18.58 12.23
C ALA A 165 -2.62 -17.72 10.97
N PHE A 166 -1.73 -16.72 11.03
CA PHE A 166 -1.40 -15.88 9.88
C PHE A 166 -1.01 -16.71 8.65
N ALA A 167 -1.45 -16.28 7.47
CA ALA A 167 -0.96 -16.84 6.23
C ALA A 167 0.53 -16.52 6.06
N SER A 168 1.28 -17.44 5.43
CA SER A 168 2.68 -17.21 5.09
C SER A 168 2.78 -16.18 3.97
N THR A 169 3.65 -15.18 4.13
CA THR A 169 4.01 -14.18 3.11
C THR A 169 5.01 -14.69 2.07
N VAL A 170 5.68 -15.81 2.35
CA VAL A 170 6.73 -16.43 1.51
C VAL A 170 6.36 -16.52 0.01
N PRO A 171 5.14 -16.93 -0.40
CA PRO A 171 4.80 -16.99 -1.82
C PRO A 171 4.81 -15.62 -2.52
N LEU A 172 4.27 -14.59 -1.85
CA LEU A 172 4.30 -13.22 -2.36
C LEU A 172 5.73 -12.66 -2.39
N GLU A 173 6.54 -12.96 -1.39
CA GLU A 173 7.96 -12.61 -1.36
C GLU A 173 8.72 -13.22 -2.55
N HIS A 174 8.53 -14.50 -2.84
CA HIS A 174 9.12 -15.14 -4.02
C HIS A 174 8.70 -14.46 -5.33
N LEU A 175 7.41 -14.16 -5.47
CA LEU A 175 6.90 -13.48 -6.67
C LEU A 175 7.55 -12.10 -6.83
N LEU A 176 7.68 -11.32 -5.75
CA LEU A 176 8.36 -10.02 -5.77
C LEU A 176 9.85 -10.14 -6.10
N ASN A 177 10.51 -11.20 -5.63
CA ASN A 177 11.92 -11.47 -5.95
C ASN A 177 12.15 -11.72 -7.45
N GLU A 178 11.17 -12.32 -8.13
CA GLU A 178 11.24 -12.57 -9.57
C GLU A 178 11.01 -11.30 -10.41
N VAL A 179 10.17 -10.38 -9.94
CA VAL A 179 9.75 -9.20 -10.74
C VAL A 179 10.46 -7.90 -10.37
N VAL A 180 10.97 -7.76 -9.14
CA VAL A 180 11.72 -6.57 -8.68
C VAL A 180 13.20 -6.92 -8.69
N THR A 181 13.80 -7.01 -9.87
CA THR A 181 15.20 -7.37 -10.05
C THR A 181 16.11 -6.14 -9.92
N PRO A 182 17.44 -6.32 -9.77
CA PRO A 182 18.39 -5.20 -9.84
C PRO A 182 18.28 -4.37 -11.13
N GLU A 183 17.88 -4.98 -12.25
CA GLU A 183 17.62 -4.26 -13.50
C GLU A 183 16.40 -3.33 -13.38
N VAL A 184 15.31 -3.82 -12.77
CA VAL A 184 14.12 -3.00 -12.50
C VAL A 184 14.47 -1.83 -11.58
N VAL A 185 15.27 -2.07 -10.54
CA VAL A 185 15.77 -1.01 -9.65
C VAL A 185 16.61 0.00 -10.42
N ALA A 186 17.51 -0.43 -11.30
CA ALA A 186 18.31 0.47 -12.12
C ALA A 186 17.47 1.35 -13.05
N ARG A 187 16.37 0.80 -13.60
CA ARG A 187 15.39 1.57 -14.40
C ARG A 187 14.61 2.56 -13.54
N ILE A 188 14.21 2.20 -12.32
CA ILE A 188 13.56 3.14 -11.39
C ILE A 188 14.51 4.30 -11.10
N ALA A 189 15.77 4.01 -10.80
CA ALA A 189 16.79 5.03 -10.56
C ALA A 189 16.99 5.95 -11.78
N ALA A 190 16.90 5.41 -13.01
CA ALA A 190 17.00 6.21 -14.23
C ALA A 190 15.82 7.18 -14.39
N GLU A 191 14.59 6.74 -14.09
CA GLU A 191 13.41 7.60 -14.11
C GLU A 191 13.41 8.63 -12.97
N SER A 192 13.89 8.27 -11.78
CA SER A 192 14.02 9.20 -10.66
C SER A 192 15.02 10.32 -10.94
N ARG A 193 16.13 10.02 -11.63
CA ARG A 193 17.09 11.04 -12.08
C ARG A 193 16.50 12.03 -13.09
N LYS A 194 15.40 11.69 -13.75
CA LYS A 194 14.62 12.61 -14.62
C LYS A 194 13.64 13.49 -13.83
N GLY A 195 13.57 13.35 -12.51
CA GLY A 195 12.71 14.13 -11.62
C GLY A 195 11.44 13.41 -11.19
N ARG A 196 11.21 12.19 -11.67
CA ARG A 196 9.99 11.44 -11.37
C ARG A 196 10.05 10.83 -9.97
N LEU A 197 8.96 10.95 -9.22
CA LEU A 197 8.87 10.50 -7.84
C LEU A 197 8.08 9.19 -7.72
N LEU A 198 8.61 8.23 -6.97
CA LEU A 198 7.92 6.96 -6.69
C LEU A 198 7.86 6.74 -5.17
N PHE A 199 6.63 6.74 -4.64
CA PHE A 199 6.39 6.60 -3.21
C PHE A 199 5.52 5.38 -2.89
N ILE A 200 5.89 4.65 -1.85
CA ILE A 200 5.06 3.56 -1.29
C ILE A 200 4.76 3.84 0.17
N GLY A 201 3.50 3.70 0.57
CA GLY A 201 3.10 3.88 1.96
C GLY A 201 2.94 2.56 2.72
N THR A 202 3.32 2.57 3.99
CA THR A 202 3.09 1.49 4.97
C THR A 202 2.55 2.11 6.26
N THR A 203 2.03 1.30 7.17
CA THR A 203 1.71 1.75 8.52
C THR A 203 2.78 1.24 9.48
N ASN A 204 3.51 2.14 10.15
CA ASN A 204 4.31 1.76 11.30
C ASN A 204 3.34 1.52 12.47
N ILE A 205 3.13 0.25 12.85
CA ILE A 205 2.09 -0.12 13.80
C ILE A 205 2.47 0.21 15.24
N ASP A 206 3.77 0.37 15.51
CA ASP A 206 4.27 0.77 16.83
C ASP A 206 3.99 2.24 17.11
N ALA A 207 4.22 3.09 16.11
CA ALA A 207 3.95 4.52 16.20
C ALA A 207 2.49 4.86 15.88
N GLN A 208 1.73 3.95 15.27
CA GLN A 208 0.41 4.20 14.68
C GLN A 208 0.41 5.30 13.61
N ARG A 209 1.48 5.36 12.82
CA ARG A 209 1.70 6.46 11.87
C ARG A 209 1.92 5.96 10.43
N PRO A 210 1.48 6.72 9.43
CA PRO A 210 1.80 6.45 8.04
C PRO A 210 3.29 6.68 7.81
N MET A 211 3.97 5.71 7.20
CA MET A 211 5.36 5.84 6.75
C MET A 211 5.39 5.79 5.23
N ILE A 212 5.92 6.85 4.60
CA ILE A 212 6.14 6.94 3.16
C ILE A 212 7.60 6.60 2.88
N TRP A 213 7.82 5.69 1.95
CA TRP A 213 9.13 5.25 1.46
C TRP A 213 9.39 5.84 0.08
N ASP A 214 10.55 6.47 -0.08
CA ASP A 214 11.06 7.01 -1.34
C ASP A 214 11.81 5.93 -2.11
N ILE A 215 11.08 5.24 -3.00
CA ILE A 215 11.61 4.13 -3.79
C ILE A 215 12.63 4.64 -4.82
N GLY A 216 12.45 5.87 -5.31
CA GLY A 216 13.40 6.51 -6.21
C GLY A 216 14.76 6.70 -5.55
N ARG A 217 14.80 7.29 -4.35
CA ARG A 217 16.05 7.47 -3.58
C ARG A 217 16.68 6.15 -3.16
N ILE A 218 15.88 5.14 -2.79
CA ILE A 218 16.39 3.79 -2.54
C ILE A 218 17.09 3.23 -3.79
N ALA A 219 16.48 3.40 -4.96
CA ALA A 219 17.05 2.93 -6.22
C ALA A 219 18.31 3.72 -6.64
N GLU A 220 18.33 5.03 -6.42
CA GLU A 220 19.46 5.91 -6.74
C GLU A 220 20.67 5.75 -5.81
N SER A 221 20.47 5.22 -4.61
CA SER A 221 21.56 5.02 -3.64
C SER A 221 22.72 4.15 -4.14
N GLY A 222 22.49 3.33 -5.17
CA GLY A 222 23.48 2.36 -5.67
C GLY A 222 23.78 1.23 -4.67
N ASN A 223 23.02 1.13 -3.58
CA ASN A 223 23.21 0.11 -2.56
C ASN A 223 22.87 -1.28 -3.12
N PRO A 224 23.72 -2.31 -2.93
CA PRO A 224 23.46 -3.66 -3.45
C PRO A 224 22.20 -4.31 -2.84
N TYR A 225 21.68 -3.77 -1.73
CA TYR A 225 20.48 -4.25 -1.06
C TYR A 225 19.18 -3.52 -1.45
N SER A 226 19.23 -2.59 -2.42
CA SER A 226 18.06 -1.79 -2.81
C SER A 226 16.89 -2.64 -3.30
N ALA A 227 17.14 -3.70 -4.08
CA ALA A 227 16.08 -4.60 -4.55
C ALA A 227 15.37 -5.28 -3.38
N GLN A 228 16.14 -5.84 -2.44
CA GLN A 228 15.62 -6.51 -1.25
C GLN A 228 14.81 -5.56 -0.37
N LEU A 229 15.29 -4.32 -0.20
CA LEU A 229 14.56 -3.32 0.58
C LEU A 229 13.24 -2.94 -0.09
N ILE A 230 13.22 -2.71 -1.41
CA ILE A 230 12.00 -2.38 -2.16
C ILE A 230 10.99 -3.54 -2.09
N GLN A 231 11.45 -4.78 -2.29
CA GLN A 231 10.62 -5.98 -2.14
C GLN A 231 10.00 -6.06 -0.74
N HIS A 232 10.81 -5.81 0.30
CA HIS A 232 10.34 -5.85 1.68
C HIS A 232 9.33 -4.74 2.00
N ILE A 233 9.52 -3.53 1.45
CA ILE A 233 8.56 -2.42 1.56
C ILE A 233 7.24 -2.74 0.86
N MET A 234 7.31 -3.27 -0.36
CA MET A 234 6.12 -3.71 -1.11
C MET A 234 5.36 -4.80 -0.35
N LEU A 235 6.08 -5.76 0.23
CA LEU A 235 5.50 -6.81 1.07
C LEU A 235 4.83 -6.22 2.30
N ALA A 236 5.51 -5.34 3.03
CA ALA A 236 4.98 -4.66 4.21
C ALA A 236 3.69 -3.89 3.89
N SER A 237 3.69 -3.16 2.76
CA SER A 237 2.54 -2.39 2.30
C SER A 237 1.32 -3.26 2.00
N ALA A 238 1.52 -4.53 1.63
CA ALA A 238 0.45 -5.50 1.33
C ALA A 238 0.12 -6.48 2.49
N SER A 239 0.76 -6.34 3.65
CA SER A 239 0.57 -7.22 4.82
C SER A 239 -0.64 -6.78 5.66
N VAL A 240 -1.85 -7.12 5.19
CA VAL A 240 -3.11 -6.79 5.87
C VAL A 240 -3.20 -7.50 7.24
N PRO A 241 -3.49 -6.76 8.33
CA PRO A 241 -3.67 -7.36 9.66
C PRO A 241 -4.74 -8.45 9.69
N GLY A 242 -4.50 -9.50 10.47
CA GLY A 242 -5.35 -10.71 10.52
C GLY A 242 -5.13 -11.66 9.35
N GLY A 243 -4.58 -11.20 8.21
CA GLY A 243 -4.19 -12.03 7.08
C GLY A 243 -2.72 -12.43 7.10
N PHE A 244 -1.83 -11.48 7.37
CA PHE A 244 -0.37 -11.66 7.33
C PHE A 244 0.30 -11.13 8.61
N PRO A 245 1.47 -11.68 9.00
CA PRO A 245 2.24 -11.10 10.09
C PRO A 245 2.79 -9.73 9.69
N PRO A 246 3.06 -8.83 10.65
CA PRO A 246 3.75 -7.57 10.36
C PRO A 246 5.15 -7.83 9.78
N ALA A 247 5.52 -7.03 8.78
CA ALA A 247 6.88 -6.94 8.28
C ALA A 247 7.76 -6.23 9.32
N ARG A 248 9.01 -6.67 9.45
CA ARG A 248 9.91 -6.18 10.49
C ARG A 248 11.12 -5.53 9.86
N PHE A 249 11.32 -4.24 10.10
CA PHE A 249 12.45 -3.49 9.58
C PHE A 249 13.51 -3.35 10.68
N THR A 250 14.70 -3.89 10.42
CA THR A 250 15.86 -3.66 11.26
C THR A 250 16.38 -2.25 11.01
N VAL A 251 16.42 -1.44 12.06
CA VAL A 251 16.89 -0.05 12.02
C VAL A 251 18.05 0.13 13.00
N THR A 252 18.89 1.14 12.73
CA THR A 252 19.96 1.57 13.62
C THR A 252 19.60 2.92 14.21
N ILE A 253 19.79 3.06 15.53
CA ILE A 253 19.61 4.30 16.29
C ILE A 253 20.83 4.41 17.21
N ASP A 254 21.62 5.48 17.10
CA ASP A 254 22.84 5.68 17.90
C ASP A 254 23.79 4.45 17.91
N GLY A 255 23.92 3.80 16.76
CA GLY A 255 24.73 2.58 16.59
C GLY A 255 24.13 1.31 17.22
N LYS A 256 22.92 1.38 17.78
CA LYS A 256 22.19 0.23 18.35
C LYS A 256 21.12 -0.27 17.39
N THR A 257 21.02 -1.59 17.29
CA THR A 257 19.97 -2.25 16.53
C THR A 257 18.63 -2.17 17.24
N ALA A 258 17.59 -1.76 16.51
CA ALA A 258 16.20 -1.83 16.91
C ALA A 258 15.36 -2.42 15.76
N GLN A 259 14.10 -2.77 16.04
CA GLN A 259 13.22 -3.37 15.04
C GLN A 259 11.85 -2.70 15.05
N GLU A 260 11.48 -2.12 13.92
CA GLU A 260 10.16 -1.53 13.70
C GLU A 260 9.20 -2.57 13.11
N ALA A 261 7.93 -2.52 13.50
CA ALA A 261 6.88 -3.33 12.90
C ALA A 261 6.03 -2.50 11.93
N HIS A 262 5.90 -2.99 10.70
CA HIS A 262 5.10 -2.38 9.64
C HIS A 262 4.03 -3.35 9.15
N VAL A 263 2.86 -2.79 8.85
CA VAL A 263 1.71 -3.50 8.27
C VAL A 263 1.18 -2.71 7.08
N ASP A 264 0.12 -3.23 6.45
CA ASP A 264 -0.51 -2.61 5.30
C ASP A 264 -0.77 -1.10 5.50
N GLY A 265 -0.38 -0.31 4.50
CA GLY A 265 -0.53 1.15 4.54
C GLY A 265 -1.99 1.58 4.67
N GLY A 266 -2.90 0.74 4.18
CA GLY A 266 -4.35 0.93 4.16
C GLY A 266 -5.02 1.17 5.50
N ILE A 267 -4.34 0.87 6.61
CA ILE A 267 -4.83 1.17 7.97
C ILE A 267 -4.78 2.67 8.25
N THR A 268 -3.72 3.35 7.80
CA THR A 268 -3.54 4.79 7.98
C THR A 268 -3.97 5.58 6.75
N GLN A 269 -3.67 5.06 5.55
CA GLN A 269 -3.97 5.70 4.27
C GLN A 269 -4.30 4.65 3.22
N GLN A 270 -5.51 4.69 2.64
CA GLN A 270 -5.92 3.83 1.54
C GLN A 270 -5.45 4.32 0.18
N ILE A 271 -5.25 5.63 0.04
CA ILE A 271 -4.75 6.34 -1.14
C ILE A 271 -4.14 7.65 -0.67
N PHE A 272 -3.05 8.11 -1.29
CA PHE A 272 -2.41 9.38 -0.95
C PHE A 272 -1.72 9.98 -2.18
N VAL A 273 -1.50 11.30 -2.18
CA VAL A 273 -0.68 12.01 -3.19
C VAL A 273 0.67 12.38 -2.58
N TYR A 274 0.70 13.40 -1.74
CA TYR A 274 1.84 13.79 -0.93
C TYR A 274 1.33 14.35 0.41
N PRO A 275 2.18 14.47 1.44
CA PRO A 275 1.73 14.93 2.75
C PRO A 275 1.04 16.30 2.66
N PRO A 276 -0.06 16.51 3.40
CA PRO A 276 -0.69 17.83 3.46
C PRO A 276 0.23 18.93 4.00
N GLY A 277 1.30 18.61 4.73
CA GLY A 277 2.30 19.59 5.16
C GLY A 277 3.30 20.02 4.07
N LEU A 278 3.34 19.32 2.93
CA LEU A 278 4.23 19.63 1.81
C LEU A 278 3.49 20.46 0.77
N HIS A 279 4.02 21.63 0.42
CA HIS A 279 3.48 22.45 -0.66
C HIS A 279 4.21 22.11 -1.97
N LEU A 280 3.46 21.79 -3.03
CA LEU A 280 4.10 21.45 -4.30
C LEU A 280 4.93 22.60 -4.85
N SER A 281 4.51 23.85 -4.60
CA SER A 281 5.26 25.06 -4.98
C SER A 281 6.73 24.98 -4.56
N ASP A 282 7.01 24.40 -3.40
CA ASP A 282 8.37 24.29 -2.87
C ASP A 282 9.23 23.38 -3.77
N LEU A 283 8.62 22.35 -4.36
CA LEU A 283 9.30 21.40 -5.26
C LEU A 283 9.44 21.91 -6.70
N VAL A 284 8.56 22.82 -7.13
CA VAL A 284 8.42 23.22 -8.54
C VAL A 284 8.62 24.71 -8.80
N GLU A 285 9.12 25.47 -7.82
CA GLU A 285 9.29 26.94 -7.87
C GLU A 285 10.11 27.44 -9.08
N HIS A 286 10.98 26.60 -9.64
CA HIS A 286 11.85 26.97 -10.76
C HIS A 286 11.29 26.57 -12.14
N ILE A 287 10.07 26.05 -12.18
CA ILE A 287 9.37 25.83 -13.45
C ILE A 287 8.98 27.21 -14.00
N GLY A 288 9.53 27.59 -15.15
CA GLY A 288 9.34 28.91 -15.78
C GLY A 288 7.92 29.18 -16.31
N SER A 289 6.98 28.26 -16.09
CA SER A 289 5.57 28.32 -16.49
C SER A 289 4.69 27.74 -15.39
N VAL A 290 3.39 28.07 -15.37
CA VAL A 290 2.43 27.42 -14.47
C VAL A 290 1.93 26.13 -15.17
N PRO A 291 2.37 24.94 -14.75
CA PRO A 291 1.97 23.70 -15.42
C PRO A 291 0.50 23.37 -15.13
N GLN A 292 -0.14 22.64 -16.05
CA GLN A 292 -1.40 21.98 -15.75
C GLN A 292 -1.18 20.90 -14.70
N LYS A 293 -1.95 20.92 -13.61
CA LYS A 293 -1.77 20.02 -12.48
C LYS A 293 -2.95 19.05 -12.38
N ASN A 294 -2.68 17.75 -12.46
CA ASN A 294 -3.70 16.71 -12.42
C ASN A 294 -3.38 15.65 -11.36
N PHE A 295 -4.38 15.32 -10.54
CA PHE A 295 -4.41 14.13 -9.71
C PHE A 295 -5.22 13.06 -10.41
N TRP A 296 -4.57 11.95 -10.74
CA TRP A 296 -5.20 10.74 -11.28
C TRP A 296 -5.33 9.74 -10.14
N LEU A 297 -6.55 9.46 -9.71
CA LEU A 297 -6.83 8.62 -8.55
C LEU A 297 -7.45 7.32 -9.03
N VAL A 298 -6.74 6.21 -8.86
CA VAL A 298 -7.26 4.87 -9.15
C VAL A 298 -7.64 4.21 -7.84
N ARG A 299 -8.94 4.27 -7.51
CA ARG A 299 -9.51 3.56 -6.36
C ARG A 299 -9.84 2.14 -6.80
N ASN A 300 -9.04 1.19 -6.36
CA ASN A 300 -9.20 -0.21 -6.74
C ASN A 300 -10.49 -0.85 -6.21
N THR A 301 -11.15 -0.26 -5.21
CA THR A 301 -12.40 -0.78 -4.62
C THR A 301 -13.58 0.13 -4.92
N LYS A 302 -14.80 -0.36 -4.71
CA LYS A 302 -16.01 0.48 -4.70
C LYS A 302 -15.95 1.55 -3.60
N LEU A 303 -16.66 2.66 -3.78
CA LEU A 303 -16.85 3.67 -2.72
C LEU A 303 -17.99 3.28 -1.76
N ASN A 304 -19.09 2.76 -2.29
CA ASN A 304 -20.29 2.44 -1.50
C ASN A 304 -20.03 1.28 -0.51
N PRO A 305 -20.71 1.27 0.65
CA PRO A 305 -20.73 0.11 1.53
C PRO A 305 -21.20 -1.16 0.81
N GLU A 306 -20.60 -2.29 1.16
CA GLU A 306 -20.97 -3.59 0.60
C GLU A 306 -21.56 -4.48 1.68
N TYR A 307 -22.82 -4.88 1.50
CA TYR A 307 -23.51 -5.74 2.44
C TYR A 307 -22.87 -7.13 2.50
N GLU A 308 -22.59 -7.58 3.72
CA GLU A 308 -22.13 -8.93 4.02
C GLU A 308 -22.78 -9.39 5.33
N ALA A 309 -23.39 -10.58 5.31
CA ALA A 309 -23.93 -11.20 6.52
C ALA A 309 -22.79 -11.84 7.33
N VAL A 310 -22.20 -11.07 8.24
CA VAL A 310 -21.02 -11.47 9.02
C VAL A 310 -21.39 -12.53 10.05
N LYS A 311 -20.59 -13.59 10.14
CA LYS A 311 -20.72 -14.57 11.23
C LYS A 311 -20.36 -13.91 12.55
N LEU A 312 -21.19 -14.09 13.58
CA LEU A 312 -20.99 -13.48 14.91
C LEU A 312 -19.94 -14.22 15.76
N THR A 313 -18.75 -14.42 15.18
CA THR A 313 -17.57 -14.98 15.85
C THR A 313 -16.52 -13.89 16.03
N VAL A 314 -15.73 -13.93 17.12
CA VAL A 314 -14.73 -12.90 17.42
C VAL A 314 -13.79 -12.59 16.25
N PRO A 315 -13.18 -13.58 15.54
CA PRO A 315 -12.28 -13.29 14.42
C PRO A 315 -12.99 -12.63 13.22
N ALA A 316 -14.20 -13.09 12.90
CA ALA A 316 -14.98 -12.53 11.79
C ALA A 316 -15.45 -11.09 12.09
N ILE A 317 -15.88 -10.81 13.33
CA ILE A 317 -16.22 -9.46 13.77
C ILE A 317 -14.99 -8.56 13.71
N GLY A 318 -13.84 -9.00 14.24
CA GLY A 318 -12.60 -8.24 14.19
C GLY A 318 -12.16 -7.89 12.76
N THR A 319 -12.19 -8.89 11.86
CA THR A 319 -11.86 -8.70 10.44
C THR A 319 -12.81 -7.71 9.78
N ARG A 320 -14.12 -7.86 9.97
CA ARG A 320 -15.11 -6.95 9.39
C ARG A 320 -14.96 -5.52 9.93
N SER A 321 -14.64 -5.36 11.21
CA SER A 321 -14.41 -4.05 11.83
C SER A 321 -13.21 -3.34 11.20
N VAL A 322 -12.08 -4.05 11.02
CA VAL A 322 -10.90 -3.49 10.34
C VAL A 322 -11.21 -3.13 8.90
N GLN A 323 -11.87 -4.00 8.13
CA GLN A 323 -12.30 -3.71 6.76
C GLN A 323 -13.22 -2.49 6.69
N THR A 324 -14.13 -2.33 7.65
CA THR A 324 -15.04 -1.18 7.74
C THR A 324 -14.27 0.10 8.03
N LEU A 325 -13.36 0.10 9.01
CA LEU A 325 -12.50 1.25 9.29
C LEU A 325 -11.67 1.64 8.07
N ILE A 326 -11.05 0.67 7.39
CA ILE A 326 -10.29 0.88 6.17
C ILE A 326 -11.15 1.50 5.05
N LYS A 327 -12.39 1.03 4.87
CA LYS A 327 -13.32 1.58 3.87
C LYS A 327 -13.59 3.06 4.12
N TYR A 328 -13.95 3.42 5.34
CA TYR A 328 -14.25 4.80 5.72
C TYR A 328 -12.99 5.68 5.76
N GLN A 329 -11.83 5.12 6.10
CA GLN A 329 -10.55 5.82 5.98
C GLN A 329 -10.27 6.20 4.53
N GLY A 330 -10.58 5.32 3.56
CA GLY A 330 -10.46 5.67 2.14
C GLY A 330 -11.33 6.84 1.71
N LEU A 331 -12.54 6.98 2.28
CA LEU A 331 -13.38 8.15 2.05
C LEU A 331 -12.76 9.42 2.66
N ALA A 332 -12.25 9.32 3.90
CA ALA A 332 -11.55 10.41 4.55
C ALA A 332 -10.32 10.87 3.74
N ASN A 333 -9.55 9.94 3.17
CA ASN A 333 -8.38 10.27 2.35
C ASN A 333 -8.74 11.03 1.08
N LEU A 334 -9.87 10.71 0.43
CA LEU A 334 -10.33 11.46 -0.74
C LEU A 334 -10.65 12.93 -0.37
N TYR A 335 -11.23 13.19 0.80
CA TYR A 335 -11.43 14.56 1.29
C TYR A 335 -10.12 15.28 1.59
N THR A 336 -9.13 14.59 2.15
CA THR A 336 -7.78 15.16 2.35
C THR A 336 -7.14 15.53 1.01
N ILE A 337 -7.21 14.64 0.01
CA ILE A 337 -6.68 14.89 -1.34
C ILE A 337 -7.41 16.06 -1.99
N GLU A 338 -8.72 16.18 -1.81
CA GLU A 338 -9.50 17.32 -2.29
C GLU A 338 -9.02 18.64 -1.66
N GLY A 339 -8.73 18.65 -0.36
CA GLY A 339 -8.13 19.81 0.32
C GLY A 339 -6.77 20.20 -0.26
N VAL A 340 -5.89 19.21 -0.49
CA VAL A 340 -4.58 19.43 -1.12
C VAL A 340 -4.75 19.93 -2.56
N ALA A 341 -5.68 19.37 -3.31
CA ALA A 341 -5.93 19.76 -4.69
C ALA A 341 -6.42 21.21 -4.81
N ARG A 342 -7.33 21.64 -3.92
CA ARG A 342 -7.77 23.05 -3.89
C ARG A 342 -6.64 23.99 -3.49
N ARG A 343 -5.80 23.59 -2.52
CA ARG A 343 -4.67 24.40 -2.06
C ARG A 343 -3.63 24.60 -3.17
N ASP A 344 -3.29 23.51 -3.86
CA ASP A 344 -2.20 23.51 -4.84
C ASP A 344 -2.73 23.57 -6.29
N ASP A 345 -4.01 23.87 -6.49
CA ASP A 345 -4.67 24.06 -7.79
C ASP A 345 -4.48 22.85 -8.74
N PHE A 346 -4.84 21.65 -8.25
CA PHE A 346 -4.91 20.42 -9.04
C PHE A 346 -6.35 20.12 -9.46
N LYS A 347 -6.51 19.62 -10.69
CA LYS A 347 -7.73 18.94 -11.12
C LYS A 347 -7.72 17.50 -10.63
N ILE A 348 -8.86 17.01 -10.14
CA ILE A 348 -9.00 15.62 -9.70
C ILE A 348 -9.73 14.82 -10.77
N HIS A 349 -9.15 13.67 -11.11
CA HIS A 349 -9.71 12.64 -11.96
C HIS A 349 -9.77 11.35 -11.16
N LEU A 350 -10.97 10.92 -10.77
CA LEU A 350 -11.17 9.71 -9.98
C LEU A 350 -11.78 8.61 -10.84
N THR A 351 -11.26 7.39 -10.69
CA THR A 351 -11.87 6.19 -11.26
C THR A 351 -11.95 5.11 -10.20
N THR A 352 -13.07 4.39 -10.15
CA THR A 352 -13.36 3.40 -9.11
C THR A 352 -14.06 2.17 -9.68
N VAL A 353 -14.01 1.04 -8.97
CA VAL A 353 -14.89 -0.08 -9.31
C VAL A 353 -16.36 0.38 -9.16
N PRO A 354 -17.18 0.30 -10.23
CA PRO A 354 -18.54 0.79 -10.20
C PRO A 354 -19.41 -0.07 -9.26
N ALA A 355 -20.41 0.57 -8.64
CA ALA A 355 -21.38 -0.10 -7.78
C ALA A 355 -22.13 -1.23 -8.51
N SER A 356 -22.28 -1.14 -9.84
CA SER A 356 -22.91 -2.14 -10.71
C SER A 356 -22.09 -3.41 -10.94
N PHE A 357 -20.86 -3.49 -10.44
CA PHE A 357 -20.07 -4.71 -10.48
C PHE A 357 -20.48 -5.67 -9.35
N ASN A 358 -21.19 -6.73 -9.72
CA ASN A 358 -21.92 -7.59 -8.77
C ASN A 358 -21.26 -8.95 -8.53
N MET A 359 -20.18 -9.26 -9.26
CA MET A 359 -19.52 -10.54 -9.14
C MET A 359 -18.95 -10.69 -7.73
N ARG A 360 -19.14 -11.85 -7.10
CA ARG A 360 -18.58 -12.14 -5.78
C ARG A 360 -17.37 -13.05 -5.95
N SER A 361 -16.26 -12.67 -5.32
CA SER A 361 -15.08 -13.52 -5.28
C SER A 361 -15.35 -14.79 -4.47
N LYS A 362 -14.89 -15.95 -4.94
CA LYS A 362 -15.02 -17.24 -4.21
C LYS A 362 -13.81 -17.55 -3.34
N LYS A 363 -12.72 -16.79 -3.49
CA LYS A 363 -11.45 -16.95 -2.78
C LYS A 363 -10.86 -15.57 -2.49
N VAL A 364 -9.87 -15.47 -1.60
CA VAL A 364 -9.18 -14.19 -1.34
C VAL A 364 -8.56 -13.63 -2.63
N PHE A 365 -7.90 -14.50 -3.42
CA PHE A 365 -7.44 -14.19 -4.77
C PHE A 365 -8.03 -15.22 -5.74
N ASP A 366 -9.13 -14.86 -6.40
CA ASP A 366 -9.88 -15.67 -7.37
C ASP A 366 -9.59 -15.18 -8.81
N PRO A 367 -8.87 -15.96 -9.62
CA PRO A 367 -8.51 -15.56 -10.99
C PRO A 367 -9.70 -15.19 -11.86
N LYS A 368 -10.87 -15.81 -11.66
CA LYS A 368 -12.06 -15.49 -12.47
C LYS A 368 -12.62 -14.12 -12.12
N TYR A 369 -12.70 -13.84 -10.82
CA TYR A 369 -13.11 -12.54 -10.30
C TYR A 369 -12.14 -11.43 -10.71
N MET A 370 -10.84 -11.67 -10.51
CA MET A 370 -9.82 -10.69 -10.85
C MET A 370 -9.73 -10.46 -12.36
N SER A 371 -9.86 -11.50 -13.19
CA SER A 371 -9.94 -11.32 -14.66
C SER A 371 -11.18 -10.51 -15.07
N ALA A 372 -12.32 -10.68 -14.39
CA ALA A 372 -13.50 -9.88 -14.65
C ALA A 372 -13.29 -8.39 -14.29
N LEU A 373 -12.65 -8.11 -13.14
CA LEU A 373 -12.27 -6.76 -12.75
C LEU A 373 -11.24 -6.12 -13.68
N TYR A 374 -10.23 -6.89 -14.10
CA TYR A 374 -9.25 -6.44 -15.08
C TYR A 374 -9.93 -6.02 -16.39
N ASN A 375 -10.80 -6.86 -16.92
CA ASN A 375 -11.56 -6.54 -18.13
C ASN A 375 -12.50 -5.34 -17.94
N LEU A 376 -13.04 -5.16 -16.73
CA LEU A 376 -13.86 -3.99 -16.39
C LEU A 376 -13.02 -2.71 -16.44
N GLY A 377 -11.89 -2.65 -15.72
CA GLY A 377 -11.01 -1.49 -15.72
C GLY A 377 -10.49 -1.13 -17.10
N TYR A 378 -10.11 -2.15 -17.88
CA TYR A 378 -9.70 -1.99 -19.28
C TYR A 378 -10.79 -1.33 -20.13
N LYS A 379 -12.05 -1.73 -19.96
CA LYS A 379 -13.17 -1.12 -20.69
C LYS A 379 -13.53 0.28 -20.18
N THR A 380 -13.42 0.51 -18.88
CA THR A 380 -13.77 1.79 -18.25
C THR A 380 -12.94 2.94 -18.84
N VAL A 381 -11.62 2.78 -18.95
CA VAL A 381 -10.74 3.82 -19.50
C VAL A 381 -10.91 4.03 -21.01
N LEU A 382 -11.49 3.06 -21.73
CA LEU A 382 -11.80 3.21 -23.15
C LEU A 382 -13.16 3.87 -23.41
N SER A 383 -13.91 4.19 -22.35
CA SER A 383 -15.21 4.83 -22.45
C SER A 383 -15.12 6.36 -22.29
N ASP A 384 -16.07 7.08 -22.89
CA ASP A 384 -16.11 8.56 -22.85
C ASP A 384 -16.35 9.14 -21.43
N SER A 385 -16.68 8.31 -20.44
CA SER A 385 -16.97 8.69 -19.04
C SER A 385 -15.98 8.09 -18.03
N GLN A 386 -14.73 7.92 -18.45
CA GLN A 386 -13.64 7.26 -17.71
C GLN A 386 -13.25 7.88 -16.36
N TRP A 387 -13.47 9.19 -16.20
CA TRP A 387 -13.09 9.97 -15.04
C TRP A 387 -14.30 10.67 -14.47
N HIS A 388 -14.48 10.53 -13.17
CA HIS A 388 -15.38 11.37 -12.40
C HIS A 388 -14.63 12.67 -12.13
N SER A 389 -14.86 13.66 -13.00
CA SER A 389 -14.33 15.00 -12.88
C SER A 389 -15.20 15.84 -11.96
N ASP A 390 -14.54 16.59 -11.08
CA ASP A 390 -15.09 17.57 -10.16
C ASP A 390 -15.92 17.01 -8.98
N ASN A 391 -15.22 16.99 -7.85
CA ASN A 391 -15.71 16.86 -6.49
C ASN A 391 -16.19 15.43 -6.09
N PRO A 392 -15.38 14.66 -5.34
CA PRO A 392 -15.80 13.39 -4.73
C PRO A 392 -17.06 13.51 -3.87
N GLN A 393 -17.37 14.71 -3.34
CA GLN A 393 -18.61 14.99 -2.64
C GLN A 393 -19.82 14.80 -3.56
N THR A 394 -19.74 15.18 -4.84
CA THR A 394 -20.89 15.04 -5.75
C THR A 394 -21.27 13.58 -5.92
N GLU A 395 -20.28 12.67 -6.01
CA GLU A 395 -20.56 11.22 -6.09
C GLU A 395 -21.09 10.62 -4.79
N LEU A 396 -20.52 11.02 -3.64
CA LEU A 396 -21.00 10.58 -2.33
C LEU A 396 -22.42 11.11 -2.02
N THR A 397 -22.74 12.32 -2.48
CA THR A 397 -24.05 12.97 -2.28
C THR A 397 -25.09 12.48 -3.30
N LEU A 398 -24.70 12.22 -4.55
CA LEU A 398 -25.57 11.65 -5.59
C LEU A 398 -25.99 10.21 -5.26
N HIS A 399 -25.12 9.43 -4.60
CA HIS A 399 -25.48 8.09 -4.15
C HIS A 399 -26.14 8.04 -2.76
N SER A 400 -26.07 9.10 -1.95
CA SER A 400 -26.84 9.16 -0.70
C SER A 400 -28.31 9.58 -0.88
N LEU A 401 -28.70 10.05 -2.07
CA LEU A 401 -30.05 10.58 -2.32
C LEU A 401 -31.01 9.63 -3.05
N TYR A 402 -30.60 8.45 -3.54
CA TYR A 402 -31.56 7.50 -4.11
C TYR A 402 -31.17 6.02 -3.94
N ARG A 403 -32.07 5.33 -3.19
CA ARG A 403 -32.37 3.89 -3.08
C ARG A 403 -31.74 3.08 -1.95
#